data_AF-A0A1G5FGB6-F1
#
_entry.id   AF-A0A1G5FGB6-F1
#
_cell.length_a   1.000
_cell.length_b   1.000
_cell.length_c   1.000
_cell.angle_alpha   90.00
_cell.angle_beta   90.00
_cell.angle_gamma   90.00
#
_symmetry.space_group_name_H-M   'P 1'
#
loop_
_entity.id
_entity.type
_entity.pdbx_description
1 polymer ?
#
loop_
_entity_poly.entity_id
_entity_poly.type
_entity_poly.pdbx_seq_one_letter_code
_entity_poly.pdbx_strand_id
1 'polypeptide(L)'
;MGKQWEAMDLKGGGLQQVQMAYKSVARTKLGAYLRWILFPLGVHRFYLLDRRGGLAYLGASLAALVVHLAADFPWIWLVPAVAALVDLFLIPGRLVKINKELRLQTMMSGARPGAPRGFKGHYTEENTTGDGEDGNR
;
A
#
# COMPACT_ATOMS: atom_id res chain seq x y z
N MET A 1 10.51 -5.05 -17.95
CA MET A 1 9.97 -5.64 -16.72
C MET A 1 10.28 -7.13 -16.75
N GLY A 2 11.03 -7.64 -15.77
CA GLY A 2 11.49 -9.04 -15.78
C GLY A 2 10.35 -10.02 -15.43
N LYS A 3 10.50 -11.28 -15.87
CA LYS A 3 9.61 -12.42 -15.64
C LYS A 3 9.50 -12.86 -14.16
N GLN A 4 9.50 -11.93 -13.21
CA GLN A 4 9.41 -12.21 -11.78
C GLN A 4 8.10 -12.89 -11.39
N TRP A 5 7.03 -12.66 -12.15
CA TRP A 5 5.74 -13.34 -11.98
C TRP A 5 5.81 -14.83 -12.29
N GLU A 6 6.73 -15.26 -13.16
CA GLU A 6 6.89 -16.65 -13.62
C GLU A 6 7.56 -17.53 -12.54
N ALA A 7 8.30 -16.90 -11.60
CA ALA A 7 8.95 -17.55 -10.46
C ALA A 7 8.10 -17.54 -9.18
N MET A 8 6.89 -16.98 -9.22
CA MET A 8 5.99 -16.94 -8.06
C MET A 8 5.29 -18.29 -7.89
N ASP A 9 5.67 -19.05 -6.88
CA ASP A 9 4.93 -20.25 -6.46
C ASP A 9 3.62 -19.83 -5.77
N LEU A 10 2.56 -19.77 -6.56
CA LEU A 10 1.21 -19.42 -6.11
C LEU A 10 0.40 -20.65 -5.67
N LYS A 11 0.95 -21.87 -5.70
CA LYS A 11 0.28 -23.10 -5.24
C LYS A 11 0.70 -23.49 -3.81
N GLY A 12 -0.22 -24.13 -3.08
CA GLY A 12 0.04 -24.66 -1.74
C GLY A 12 0.28 -23.57 -0.67
N GLY A 13 1.53 -23.44 -0.20
CA GLY A 13 1.90 -22.61 0.95
C GLY A 13 2.35 -21.18 0.64
N GLY A 14 2.76 -20.89 -0.61
CA GLY A 14 3.28 -19.57 -1.01
C GLY A 14 2.22 -18.46 -0.92
N LEU A 15 0.97 -18.75 -1.29
CA LEU A 15 -0.11 -17.78 -1.26
C LEU A 15 -0.47 -17.34 0.17
N GLN A 16 -0.49 -18.28 1.12
CA GLN A 16 -0.82 -17.98 2.51
C GLN A 16 0.28 -17.15 3.18
N GLN A 17 1.56 -17.42 2.87
CA GLN A 17 2.68 -16.60 3.33
C GLN A 17 2.62 -15.18 2.78
N VAL A 18 2.33 -15.00 1.48
CA VAL A 18 2.16 -13.68 0.87
C VAL A 18 0.98 -12.92 1.49
N GLN A 19 -0.12 -13.60 1.80
CA GLN A 19 -1.26 -12.97 2.48
C GLN A 19 -0.93 -12.54 3.92
N MET A 20 -0.19 -13.36 4.68
CA MET A 20 0.25 -12.99 6.03
C MET A 20 1.23 -11.81 5.98
N ALA A 21 2.17 -11.82 5.05
CA ALA A 21 3.11 -10.71 4.83
C ALA A 21 2.37 -9.41 4.43
N TYR A 22 1.33 -9.50 3.60
CA TYR A 22 0.52 -8.33 3.25
C TYR A 22 -0.26 -7.79 4.45
N LYS A 23 -0.88 -8.68 5.24
CA LYS A 23 -1.66 -8.26 6.42
C LYS A 23 -0.81 -7.50 7.46
N SER A 24 0.48 -7.82 7.59
CA SER A 24 1.36 -7.13 8.54
C SER A 24 1.75 -5.71 8.10
N VAL A 25 1.78 -5.44 6.80
CA VAL A 25 2.12 -4.11 6.25
C VAL A 25 0.90 -3.26 5.84
N ALA A 26 -0.26 -3.89 5.69
CA ALA A 26 -1.49 -3.22 5.26
C ALA A 26 -1.88 -2.07 6.20
N ARG A 27 -2.39 -0.99 5.62
CA ARG A 27 -2.83 0.18 6.37
C ARG A 27 -4.32 0.07 6.70
N THR A 28 -4.70 0.45 7.91
CA THR A 28 -6.08 0.37 8.39
C THR A 28 -6.75 1.74 8.46
N LYS A 29 -8.07 1.78 8.26
CA LYS A 29 -8.87 3.00 8.40
C LYS A 29 -8.75 3.58 9.81
N LEU A 30 -8.90 2.73 10.83
CA LEU A 30 -8.75 3.10 12.22
C LEU A 30 -7.36 3.70 12.50
N GLY A 31 -6.30 3.07 11.98
CA GLY A 31 -4.93 3.58 12.13
C GLY A 31 -4.72 4.94 11.46
N ALA A 32 -5.39 5.22 10.34
CA ALA A 32 -5.34 6.52 9.69
C ALA A 32 -6.09 7.60 10.51
N TYR A 33 -7.30 7.30 11.00
CA TYR A 33 -8.09 8.25 11.80
C TYR A 33 -7.48 8.56 13.17
N LEU A 34 -6.92 7.56 13.86
CA LEU A 34 -6.22 7.81 15.13
C LEU A 34 -5.04 8.78 14.95
N ARG A 35 -4.31 8.66 13.84
CA ARG A 35 -3.19 9.56 13.50
C ARG A 35 -3.65 10.91 12.96
N TRP A 36 -4.90 11.00 12.48
CA TRP A 36 -5.49 12.26 12.04
C TRP A 36 -5.74 13.22 13.22
N ILE A 37 -5.92 12.72 14.45
CA ILE A 37 -5.97 13.58 15.65
C ILE A 37 -4.71 14.45 15.77
N LEU A 38 -3.57 13.93 15.32
CA LEU A 38 -2.29 14.65 15.23
C LEU A 38 -2.10 15.32 13.85
N PHE A 39 -3.18 15.82 13.24
CA PHE A 39 -3.11 16.48 11.93
C PHE A 39 -2.12 17.65 11.85
N PRO A 40 -1.90 18.48 12.90
CA PRO A 40 -0.97 19.60 12.79
C PRO A 40 0.47 19.13 12.54
N LEU A 41 0.79 17.92 12.98
CA LEU A 41 2.09 17.29 12.78
C LEU A 41 2.19 16.54 11.44
N GLY A 42 1.10 16.43 10.68
CA GLY A 42 1.07 15.69 9.41
C GLY A 42 1.22 14.17 9.54
N VAL A 43 1.10 13.60 10.75
CA VAL A 43 1.38 12.17 11.04
C VAL A 43 0.51 11.23 10.20
N HIS A 44 -0.75 11.59 9.98
CA HIS A 44 -1.68 10.83 9.13
C HIS A 44 -1.19 10.72 7.67
N ARG A 45 -0.59 11.77 7.12
CA ARG A 45 -0.02 11.77 5.76
C ARG A 45 1.24 10.91 5.65
N PHE A 46 2.12 10.99 6.64
CA PHE A 46 3.31 10.14 6.70
C PHE A 46 2.95 8.66 6.82
N TYR A 47 1.91 8.33 7.60
CA TYR A 47 1.38 6.96 7.69
C TYR A 47 0.86 6.44 6.35
N LEU A 48 0.24 7.32 5.57
CA LEU A 48 -0.22 7.07 4.20
C LEU A 48 0.89 7.21 3.15
N LEU A 49 2.17 7.23 3.56
CA LEU A 49 3.33 7.31 2.67
C LEU A 49 3.38 8.57 1.78
N ASP A 50 2.56 9.58 2.07
CA ASP A 50 2.55 10.87 1.37
C ASP A 50 3.48 11.86 2.08
N ARG A 51 4.78 11.77 1.81
CA ARG A 51 5.81 12.61 2.44
C ARG A 51 5.61 14.10 2.13
N ARG A 52 5.18 14.43 0.91
CA ARG A 52 4.95 15.82 0.49
C ARG A 52 3.75 16.39 1.24
N GLY A 53 2.65 15.65 1.31
CA GLY A 53 1.47 16.08 2.06
C GLY A 53 1.75 16.20 3.57
N GLY A 54 2.57 15.32 4.16
CA GLY A 54 2.95 15.42 5.57
C GLY A 54 3.78 16.67 5.88
N LEU A 55 4.76 16.98 5.03
CA LEU A 55 5.54 18.21 5.14
C LEU A 55 4.69 19.47 4.91
N ALA A 56 3.70 19.41 4.01
CA ALA A 56 2.79 20.53 3.79
C ALA A 56 1.96 20.85 5.05
N TYR A 57 1.45 19.84 5.76
CA TYR A 57 0.76 20.06 7.03
C TYR A 57 1.68 20.65 8.09
N LEU A 58 2.86 20.06 8.27
CA LEU A 58 3.83 20.53 9.25
C LEU A 58 4.27 21.97 8.97
N GLY A 59 4.53 22.30 7.70
CA GLY A 59 4.83 23.66 7.26
C GLY A 59 3.67 24.63 7.48
N ALA A 60 2.44 24.24 7.13
CA ALA A 60 1.25 25.08 7.33
C ALA A 60 0.98 25.33 8.82
N SER A 61 1.14 24.32 9.68
CA SER A 61 0.96 24.46 11.12
C SER A 61 2.07 25.30 11.76
N LEU A 62 3.33 25.16 11.32
CA LEU A 62 4.41 26.03 11.77
C LEU A 62 4.20 27.49 11.31
N ALA A 63 3.78 27.69 10.07
CA ALA A 63 3.46 29.02 9.56
C ALA A 63 2.30 29.66 10.33
N ALA A 64 1.24 28.90 10.59
CA ALA A 64 0.11 29.33 11.41
C ALA A 64 0.55 29.73 12.82
N LEU A 65 1.42 28.93 13.45
CA LEU A 65 1.99 29.24 14.76
C LEU A 65 2.80 30.54 14.75
N VAL A 66 3.70 30.73 13.78
CA VAL A 66 4.51 31.94 13.65
C VAL A 66 3.64 33.18 13.46
N VAL A 67 2.63 33.10 12.58
CA VAL A 67 1.69 34.21 12.33
C VAL A 67 0.87 34.52 13.57
N HIS A 68 0.38 33.50 14.28
CA HIS A 68 -0.37 33.68 15.50
C HIS A 68 0.47 34.40 16.58
N LEU A 69 1.74 34.00 16.76
CA LEU A 69 2.62 34.64 17.75
C LEU A 69 3.08 36.05 17.34
N ALA A 70 3.28 36.31 16.05
CA ALA A 70 3.81 37.59 15.57
C ALA A 70 2.73 38.67 15.39
N ALA A 71 1.52 38.27 15.03
CA ALA A 71 0.44 39.19 14.64
C ALA A 71 -0.83 39.04 15.49
N ASP A 72 -0.81 38.18 16.51
CA ASP A 72 -1.97 37.83 17.35
C ASP A 72 -3.24 37.51 16.54
N PHE A 73 -3.05 36.80 15.42
CA PHE A 73 -4.12 36.49 14.47
C PHE A 73 -4.54 35.02 14.59
N PRO A 74 -5.44 34.66 15.54
CA PRO A 74 -5.80 33.27 15.82
C PRO A 74 -6.57 32.59 14.67
N TRP A 75 -7.24 33.36 13.81
CA TRP A 75 -8.00 32.85 12.68
C TRP A 75 -7.15 32.11 11.64
N ILE A 76 -5.83 32.30 11.66
CA ILE A 76 -4.90 31.57 10.77
C ILE A 76 -4.98 30.04 10.95
N TRP A 77 -5.38 29.57 12.14
CA TRP A 77 -5.58 28.14 12.41
C TRP A 77 -6.73 27.52 11.63
N LEU A 78 -7.65 28.32 11.08
CA LEU A 78 -8.70 27.82 10.20
C LEU A 78 -8.13 27.19 8.92
N VAL A 79 -6.99 27.68 8.42
CA VAL A 79 -6.38 27.17 7.18
C VAL A 79 -6.00 25.68 7.32
N PRO A 80 -5.15 25.27 8.28
CA PRO A 80 -4.83 23.86 8.47
C PRO A 80 -6.03 23.04 8.97
N ALA A 81 -6.98 23.65 9.71
CA ALA A 81 -8.19 22.96 10.18
C ALA A 81 -9.12 22.58 9.02
N VAL A 82 -9.43 23.52 8.12
CA VAL A 82 -10.25 23.25 6.92
C VAL A 82 -9.56 22.24 6.01
N ALA A 83 -8.25 22.36 5.82
CA ALA A 83 -7.49 21.37 5.08
C ALA A 83 -7.64 19.97 5.70
N ALA A 84 -7.54 19.86 7.04
CA ALA A 84 -7.72 18.59 7.76
C ALA A 84 -9.12 18.00 7.58
N LEU A 85 -10.17 18.83 7.55
CA LEU A 85 -11.53 18.39 7.26
C LEU A 85 -11.67 17.84 5.85
N VAL A 86 -11.14 18.55 4.84
CA VAL A 86 -11.10 18.03 3.46
C VAL A 86 -10.37 16.70 3.41
N ASP A 87 -9.30 16.56 4.21
CA ASP A 87 -8.54 15.33 4.23
C ASP A 87 -9.32 14.12 4.73
N LEU A 88 -10.21 14.29 5.72
CA LEU A 88 -11.06 13.19 6.20
C LEU A 88 -11.83 12.51 5.06
N PHE A 89 -12.31 13.29 4.09
CA PHE A 89 -13.03 12.77 2.92
C PHE A 89 -12.10 12.08 1.90
N LEU A 90 -10.82 12.45 1.87
CA LEU A 90 -9.83 11.90 0.93
C LEU A 90 -9.11 10.65 1.47
N ILE A 91 -9.06 10.46 2.79
CA ILE A 91 -8.40 9.31 3.45
C ILE A 91 -8.87 7.96 2.88
N PRO A 92 -10.19 7.67 2.72
CA PRO A 92 -10.64 6.38 2.23
C PRO A 92 -10.11 6.04 0.83
N GLY A 93 -10.13 7.01 -0.09
CA GLY A 93 -9.64 6.81 -1.47
C GLY A 93 -8.13 6.58 -1.51
N ARG A 94 -7.37 7.34 -0.72
CA ARG A 94 -5.91 7.17 -0.60
C ARG A 94 -5.55 5.81 -0.01
N LEU A 95 -6.26 5.39 1.03
CA LEU A 95 -6.02 4.10 1.68
C LEU A 95 -6.19 2.92 0.72
N VAL A 96 -7.21 2.96 -0.15
CA VAL A 96 -7.42 1.95 -1.19
C VAL A 96 -6.25 1.91 -2.17
N LYS A 97 -5.79 3.08 -2.64
CA LYS A 97 -4.65 3.18 -3.56
C LYS A 97 -3.37 2.61 -2.94
N ILE A 98 -3.06 3.01 -1.70
CA ILE A 98 -1.85 2.58 -0.97
C ILE A 98 -1.90 1.08 -0.69
N ASN A 99 -3.03 0.55 -0.22
CA ASN A 99 -3.15 -0.88 0.05
C ASN A 99 -3.06 -1.72 -1.23
N LYS A 100 -3.55 -1.20 -2.37
CA LYS A 100 -3.37 -1.84 -3.68
C LYS A 100 -1.89 -1.90 -4.07
N GLU A 101 -1.16 -0.79 -3.87
CA GLU A 101 0.27 -0.70 -4.16
C GLU A 101 1.11 -1.59 -3.24
N LEU A 102 0.81 -1.60 -1.94
CA LEU A 102 1.42 -2.51 -0.97
C LEU A 102 1.15 -3.97 -1.32
N ARG A 103 -0.06 -4.33 -1.75
CA ARG A 103 -0.39 -5.69 -2.18
C ARG A 103 0.47 -6.11 -3.38
N LEU A 104 0.58 -5.26 -4.39
CA LEU A 104 1.43 -5.50 -5.57
C LEU A 104 2.91 -5.64 -5.16
N GLN A 105 3.39 -4.73 -4.31
CA GLN A 105 4.76 -4.78 -3.80
C GLN A 105 5.03 -6.06 -3.00
N THR A 106 4.11 -6.46 -2.12
CA THR A 106 4.24 -7.72 -1.35
C THR A 106 4.27 -8.92 -2.28
N MET A 107 3.38 -9.00 -3.28
CA MET A 107 3.39 -10.06 -4.28
C MET A 107 4.71 -10.13 -5.06
N MET A 108 5.21 -8.99 -5.52
CA MET A 108 6.48 -8.92 -6.27
C MET A 108 7.71 -9.18 -5.38
N SER A 109 7.68 -8.76 -4.11
CA SER A 109 8.76 -9.02 -3.14
C SER A 109 8.76 -10.46 -2.60
N GLY A 110 7.60 -11.11 -2.62
CA GLY A 110 7.39 -12.52 -2.29
C GLY A 110 7.92 -13.47 -3.37
N ALA A 111 8.23 -12.95 -4.56
CA ALA A 111 9.07 -13.62 -5.56
C ALA A 111 10.54 -13.67 -5.11
N ARG A 112 10.80 -14.17 -3.90
CA ARG A 112 12.10 -14.75 -3.56
C ARG A 112 12.30 -16.01 -4.42
N PRO A 113 13.54 -16.44 -4.72
CA PRO A 113 13.82 -17.53 -5.64
C PRO A 113 13.16 -18.83 -5.17
N GLY A 114 11.93 -19.06 -5.62
CA GLY A 114 11.07 -20.16 -5.22
C GLY A 114 11.38 -21.38 -6.08
N ALA A 115 12.57 -21.94 -5.91
CA ALA A 115 12.86 -23.35 -6.16
C ALA A 115 14.26 -23.64 -5.60
N PRO A 116 14.39 -24.47 -4.54
CA PRO A 116 15.65 -25.14 -4.28
C PRO A 116 16.13 -25.82 -5.58
N ARG A 117 17.44 -25.76 -5.88
CA ARG A 117 18.01 -26.44 -7.06
C ARG A 117 17.56 -27.91 -7.05
N GLY A 118 16.66 -28.29 -7.95
CA GLY A 118 16.10 -29.64 -8.04
C GLY A 118 14.60 -29.78 -7.73
N PHE A 119 13.85 -28.70 -7.51
CA PHE A 119 12.39 -28.78 -7.36
C PHE A 119 11.73 -29.22 -8.69
N LYS A 120 11.39 -30.52 -8.80
CA LYS A 120 10.54 -31.05 -9.86
C LYS A 120 9.09 -30.82 -9.46
N GLY A 121 8.43 -29.85 -10.10
CA GLY A 121 6.98 -29.73 -10.00
C GLY A 121 6.32 -31.03 -10.46
N HIS A 122 5.34 -31.52 -9.72
CA HIS A 122 4.42 -32.52 -10.24
C HIS A 122 3.50 -31.83 -11.25
N TYR A 123 3.82 -31.97 -12.52
CA TYR A 123 2.84 -31.81 -13.59
C TYR A 123 1.95 -33.05 -13.53
N THR A 124 0.72 -32.90 -13.02
CA THR A 124 -0.30 -33.91 -13.28
C THR A 124 -0.74 -33.76 -14.72
N GLU A 125 -0.61 -34.84 -15.51
CA GLU A 125 -0.95 -34.93 -16.94
C GLU A 125 -2.44 -34.66 -17.25
N GLU A 126 -3.25 -34.43 -16.22
CA GLU A 126 -4.68 -34.12 -16.33
C GLU A 126 -4.98 -32.76 -17.01
N ASN A 127 -3.97 -31.90 -17.20
CA ASN A 127 -4.07 -30.66 -17.99
C ASN A 127 -3.61 -30.82 -19.45
N THR A 128 -3.41 -32.05 -19.93
CA THR A 128 -3.16 -32.36 -21.35
C THR A 128 -4.36 -33.13 -21.93
N THR A 129 -5.52 -32.49 -21.93
CA THR A 129 -6.68 -32.88 -22.75
C THR A 129 -6.80 -31.82 -23.84
N GLY A 130 -6.67 -32.08 -25.13
CA GLY A 130 -6.28 -33.26 -25.89
C GLY A 130 -6.33 -32.83 -27.34
N ASP A 131 -5.21 -32.86 -28.05
CA ASP A 131 -5.20 -32.96 -29.52
C ASP A 131 -4.65 -34.34 -29.82
N GLY A 132 -5.56 -35.31 -29.71
CA GLY A 132 -5.37 -36.65 -30.22
C GLY A 132 -5.33 -36.60 -31.74
N GLU A 133 -4.31 -37.26 -32.27
CA GLU A 133 -4.33 -38.04 -33.51
C GLU A 133 -5.59 -37.93 -34.39
N ASP A 134 -5.45 -37.25 -35.53
CA ASP A 134 -6.21 -37.48 -36.77
C ASP A 134 -5.32 -36.95 -37.92
N GLY A 135 -4.88 -37.68 -38.93
CA GLY A 135 -4.92 -39.10 -39.26
C GLY A 135 -3.96 -39.30 -40.43
N ASN A 136 -3.22 -40.42 -40.44
CA ASN A 136 -2.50 -40.89 -41.63
C ASN A 136 -2.98 -42.31 -41.93
N ARG A 137 -3.98 -42.41 -42.80
CA ARG A 137 -4.33 -43.59 -43.58
C ARG A 137 -4.85 -43.14 -44.94
#